data_AF-A0A482VEN6-F1
#
_entry.id   AF-A0A482VEN6-F1
#
_cell.length_a   1.000
_cell.length_b   1.000
_cell.length_c   1.000
_cell.angle_alpha   90.00
_cell.angle_beta   90.00
_cell.angle_gamma   90.00
#
_symmetry.space_group_name_H-M   'P 1'
#
loop_
_entity.id
_entity.type
_entity.pdbx_description
1 polymer ?
#
loop_
_entity_poly.entity_id
_entity_poly.type
_entity_poly.pdbx_seq_one_letter_code
_entity_poly.pdbx_strand_id
1 'polypeptide(L)'
;MTTLMRQCQQVEDGKTLHNELSKNMTSHPIAGRGILANNPFVLLSGIIPGTKWCGTGDIAKDYYDLGAEPSVDKCCRAHDLCPVKVRAFSERYNITNDSLYTKSHCLCDDQLFSCLKENPSPTAHIMGTIYFNLVQIPCLEDTKIGKRYRKPKNSF
;
A
#
# COMPACT_ATOMS: atom_id res chain seq x y z
N MET A 1 -5.76 4.87 -4.26
CA MET A 1 -5.47 5.26 -2.86
C MET A 1 -6.80 5.56 -2.20
N THR A 2 -7.39 4.55 -1.56
CA THR A 2 -8.69 4.67 -0.90
C THR A 2 -8.79 5.87 0.04
N THR A 3 -9.92 6.57 0.01
CA THR A 3 -10.23 7.72 0.89
C THR A 3 -10.04 7.37 2.37
N LEU A 4 -10.33 6.13 2.76
CA LEU A 4 -10.20 5.64 4.12
C LEU A 4 -8.74 5.54 4.60
N MET A 5 -7.81 5.09 3.74
CA MET A 5 -6.38 5.03 4.11
C MET A 5 -5.73 6.40 4.19
N ARG A 6 -6.23 7.39 3.43
CA ARG A 6 -5.85 8.79 3.61
C ARG A 6 -6.35 9.31 4.97
N GLN A 7 -7.57 8.95 5.36
CA GLN A 7 -8.15 9.35 6.64
C GLN A 7 -7.40 8.74 7.84
N CYS A 8 -6.96 7.48 7.79
CA CYS A 8 -6.16 6.89 8.87
C CYS A 8 -4.82 7.62 9.04
N GLN A 9 -4.15 7.97 7.94
CA GLN A 9 -2.93 8.78 7.99
C GLN A 9 -3.20 10.17 8.58
N GLN A 10 -4.29 10.81 8.19
CA GLN A 10 -4.71 12.09 8.76
C GLN A 10 -5.00 12.00 10.26
N VAL A 11 -5.38 10.83 10.79
CA VAL A 11 -5.56 10.60 12.22
C VAL A 11 -4.24 10.37 12.95
N GLU A 12 -3.28 9.65 12.35
CA GLU A 12 -1.94 9.45 12.91
C GLU A 12 -1.11 10.75 12.90
N ASP A 13 -1.11 11.44 11.76
CA ASP A 13 -0.51 12.76 11.63
C ASP A 13 -1.27 13.76 12.51
N GLY A 14 -2.59 13.62 12.62
CA GLY A 14 -3.45 14.39 13.53
C GLY A 14 -3.16 14.17 15.01
N LYS A 15 -2.68 13.00 15.45
CA LYS A 15 -2.24 12.76 16.84
C LYS A 15 -0.91 13.43 17.15
N THR A 16 0.02 13.37 16.21
CA THR A 16 1.32 14.06 16.30
C THR A 16 1.10 15.57 16.26
N LEU A 17 0.17 16.01 15.42
CA LEU A 17 -0.25 17.40 15.28
C LEU A 17 -1.06 17.87 16.49
N HIS A 18 -1.99 17.11 17.08
CA HIS A 18 -2.77 17.54 18.25
C HIS A 18 -1.91 17.89 19.48
N ASN A 19 -0.75 17.24 19.65
CA ASN A 19 0.21 17.63 20.68
C ASN A 19 0.86 18.99 20.40
N GLU A 20 0.95 19.41 19.14
CA GLU A 20 1.47 20.72 18.68
C GLU A 20 0.34 21.76 18.49
N LEU A 21 -0.90 21.33 18.21
CA LEU A 21 -2.03 22.14 17.73
C LEU A 21 -3.11 22.39 18.78
N SER A 22 -2.82 22.11 20.05
CA SER A 22 -3.49 22.84 21.16
C SER A 22 -3.21 24.36 21.10
N LYS A 23 -2.38 24.84 20.17
CA LYS A 23 -1.89 26.22 20.13
C LYS A 23 -2.41 27.12 19.03
N ASN A 24 -3.09 26.68 17.96
CA ASN A 24 -3.78 27.63 17.07
C ASN A 24 -4.65 26.94 16.02
N MET A 25 -5.94 27.23 16.09
CA MET A 25 -7.01 26.78 15.20
C MET A 25 -7.26 27.83 14.10
N THR A 26 -7.50 27.42 12.86
CA THR A 26 -8.41 28.10 11.90
C THR A 26 -8.67 27.24 10.65
N SER A 27 -9.84 27.46 10.06
CA SER A 27 -10.63 26.61 9.16
C SER A 27 -10.50 26.90 7.65
N HIS A 28 -10.96 25.95 6.80
CA HIS A 28 -11.64 26.08 5.48
C HIS A 28 -11.10 25.11 4.38
N PRO A 29 -11.84 24.84 3.27
CA PRO A 29 -12.77 23.71 3.13
C PRO A 29 -12.42 22.72 1.99
N ILE A 30 -13.17 21.63 1.93
CA ILE A 30 -13.03 20.48 1.03
C ILE A 30 -13.74 20.74 -0.32
N ALA A 31 -13.10 20.42 -1.45
CA ALA A 31 -13.73 20.31 -2.77
C ALA A 31 -13.46 18.91 -3.36
N GLY A 32 -14.53 18.25 -3.83
CA GLY A 32 -14.51 16.91 -4.42
C GLY A 32 -14.79 16.87 -5.94
N ARG A 33 -15.18 15.67 -6.41
CA ARG A 33 -15.48 15.19 -7.80
C ARG A 33 -14.23 14.64 -8.53
N GLY A 34 -14.23 13.54 -9.28
CA GLY A 34 -15.25 12.58 -9.76
C GLY A 34 -14.72 11.96 -11.09
N ILE A 35 -15.03 10.68 -11.35
CA ILE A 35 -15.11 9.93 -12.64
C ILE A 35 -14.02 10.19 -13.72
N LEU A 36 -13.28 9.14 -14.15
CA LEU A 36 -13.02 8.78 -15.57
C LEU A 36 -12.09 7.55 -15.67
N ALA A 37 -12.63 6.45 -16.21
CA ALA A 37 -11.86 5.31 -16.72
C ALA A 37 -11.43 5.64 -18.15
N ASN A 38 -10.18 6.07 -18.31
CA ASN A 38 -9.36 6.16 -19.54
C ASN A 38 -8.24 7.18 -19.34
N ASN A 39 -7.43 7.01 -18.28
CA ASN A 39 -6.34 7.93 -17.97
C ASN A 39 -4.99 7.20 -18.19
N PRO A 40 -4.06 7.70 -19.03
CA PRO A 40 -2.72 7.11 -19.21
C PRO A 40 -1.91 6.99 -17.91
N PHE A 41 -2.36 7.61 -16.83
CA PHE A 41 -1.84 7.39 -15.48
C PHE A 41 -1.99 5.95 -14.97
N VAL A 42 -2.93 5.13 -15.49
CA VAL A 42 -3.03 3.70 -15.08
C VAL A 42 -1.79 2.91 -15.51
N LEU A 43 -1.20 3.25 -16.66
CA LEU A 43 0.07 2.70 -17.15
C LEU A 43 1.26 3.15 -16.28
N LEU A 44 1.18 4.35 -15.68
CA LEU A 44 2.18 4.85 -14.73
C LEU A 44 1.99 4.28 -13.31
N SER A 45 0.76 3.88 -12.95
CA SER A 45 0.44 3.25 -11.65
C SER A 45 0.86 1.78 -11.55
N GLY A 46 1.19 1.13 -12.67
CA GLY A 46 1.63 -0.27 -12.68
C GLY A 46 0.57 -1.24 -12.14
N ILE A 47 -0.72 -0.94 -12.33
CA ILE A 47 -1.81 -1.85 -11.92
C ILE A 47 -1.85 -3.05 -12.86
N ILE A 48 -1.86 -4.26 -12.30
CA ILE A 48 -1.96 -5.50 -13.06
C ILE A 48 -3.33 -5.55 -13.76
N PRO A 49 -3.39 -5.82 -15.09
CA PRO A 49 -4.65 -5.93 -15.81
C PRO A 49 -5.63 -6.91 -15.15
N GLY A 50 -6.90 -6.53 -15.10
CA GLY A 50 -7.95 -7.32 -14.44
C GLY A 50 -8.04 -7.15 -12.92
N THR A 51 -7.13 -6.39 -12.31
CA THR A 51 -7.11 -6.07 -10.88
C THR A 51 -7.39 -4.58 -10.65
N LYS A 52 -7.68 -4.21 -9.41
CA LYS A 52 -7.80 -2.81 -8.96
C LYS A 52 -6.90 -2.46 -7.78
N TRP A 53 -6.34 -3.46 -7.11
CA TRP A 53 -5.54 -3.32 -5.90
C TRP A 53 -4.09 -3.77 -6.08
N CYS A 54 -3.74 -4.41 -7.19
CA CYS A 54 -2.41 -4.96 -7.41
C CYS A 54 -1.56 -4.01 -8.24
N GLY A 55 -0.82 -3.09 -7.60
CA GLY A 55 0.12 -2.18 -8.25
C GLY A 55 0.72 -1.16 -7.29
N THR A 56 1.12 0.02 -7.79
CA THR A 56 1.60 1.12 -6.94
C THR A 56 0.41 1.85 -6.31
N GLY A 57 -0.17 1.22 -5.28
CA GLY A 57 -1.46 1.58 -4.70
C GLY A 57 -2.65 1.01 -5.47
N ASP A 58 -3.85 1.51 -5.18
CA ASP A 58 -5.10 1.03 -5.76
C ASP A 58 -5.79 2.06 -6.69
N ILE A 59 -6.58 1.56 -7.65
CA ILE A 59 -7.57 2.31 -8.44
C ILE A 59 -9.01 1.99 -8.02
N ALA A 60 -9.18 1.28 -6.90
CA ALA A 60 -10.47 0.88 -6.36
C ALA A 60 -11.25 2.09 -5.83
N LYS A 61 -12.55 2.14 -6.11
CA LYS A 61 -13.43 3.22 -5.63
C LYS A 61 -13.69 3.13 -4.12
N ASP A 62 -13.78 1.91 -3.61
CA ASP A 62 -14.01 1.60 -2.21
C ASP A 62 -13.47 0.20 -1.89
N TYR A 63 -13.61 -0.21 -0.63
CA TYR A 63 -13.11 -1.50 -0.14
C TYR A 63 -13.63 -2.71 -0.94
N TYR A 64 -14.88 -2.66 -1.41
CA TYR A 64 -15.55 -3.76 -2.09
C TYR A 64 -15.36 -3.71 -3.62
N ASP A 65 -14.76 -2.64 -4.15
CA ASP A 65 -14.49 -2.49 -5.56
C ASP A 65 -13.32 -3.37 -6.02
N LEU A 66 -13.65 -4.59 -6.45
CA LEU A 66 -12.71 -5.56 -7.01
C LEU A 66 -12.80 -5.56 -8.55
N GLY A 67 -11.71 -5.98 -9.19
CA GLY A 67 -11.60 -6.20 -10.63
C GLY A 67 -12.16 -7.55 -11.07
N ALA A 68 -11.78 -7.95 -12.30
CA ALA A 68 -12.14 -9.22 -12.90
C ALA A 68 -11.48 -10.43 -12.20
N GLU A 69 -10.36 -10.20 -11.49
CA GLU A 69 -9.62 -11.19 -10.71
C GLU A 69 -9.80 -10.96 -9.20
N PRO A 70 -11.00 -11.17 -8.64
CA PRO A 70 -11.32 -10.77 -7.26
C PRO A 70 -10.55 -11.54 -6.21
N SER A 71 -10.09 -12.75 -6.50
CA SER A 71 -9.24 -13.53 -5.57
C SER A 71 -7.84 -12.91 -5.45
N VAL A 72 -7.28 -12.42 -6.56
CA VAL A 72 -5.96 -11.76 -6.59
C VAL A 72 -6.05 -10.38 -5.95
N ASP A 73 -7.10 -9.61 -6.28
CA ASP A 73 -7.34 -8.31 -5.67
C ASP A 73 -7.49 -8.41 -4.15
N LYS A 74 -8.08 -9.47 -3.61
CA LYS A 74 -8.17 -9.67 -2.15
C LYS A 74 -6.78 -9.80 -1.52
N CYS A 75 -5.83 -10.49 -2.17
CA CYS A 75 -4.45 -10.59 -1.69
C CYS A 75 -3.80 -9.20 -1.66
N CYS A 76 -3.87 -8.45 -2.77
CA CYS A 76 -3.25 -7.14 -2.88
C CYS A 76 -3.93 -6.10 -1.98
N ARG A 77 -5.26 -6.11 -1.89
CA ARG A 77 -6.03 -5.25 -0.97
C ARG A 77 -5.62 -5.45 0.48
N ALA A 78 -5.45 -6.70 0.92
CA ALA A 78 -5.00 -6.99 2.27
C ALA A 78 -3.60 -6.39 2.54
N HIS A 79 -2.70 -6.47 1.55
CA HIS A 79 -1.36 -5.89 1.60
C HIS A 79 -1.38 -4.35 1.58
N ASP A 80 -2.15 -3.75 0.66
CA ASP A 80 -2.31 -2.30 0.53
C ASP A 80 -2.87 -1.67 1.81
N LEU A 81 -3.74 -2.38 2.51
CA LEU A 81 -4.34 -1.95 3.77
C LEU A 81 -3.47 -2.28 5.01
N CYS A 82 -2.22 -2.71 4.83
CA CYS A 82 -1.30 -3.02 5.93
C CYS A 82 -1.23 -1.84 6.93
N PRO A 83 -1.46 -2.07 8.25
CA PRO A 83 -1.46 -1.00 9.25
C PRO A 83 -0.10 -0.35 9.44
N VAL A 84 0.97 -1.13 9.25
CA VAL A 84 2.36 -0.70 9.46
C VAL A 84 3.05 -0.60 8.11
N LYS A 85 3.34 0.63 7.70
CA LYS A 85 4.03 0.94 6.44
C LYS A 85 4.68 2.32 6.49
N VAL A 86 5.75 2.51 5.72
CA VAL A 86 6.37 3.81 5.43
C VAL A 86 6.16 4.12 3.96
N ARG A 87 5.47 5.23 3.65
CA ARG A 87 5.18 5.63 2.26
C ARG A 87 6.46 6.05 1.54
N ALA A 88 6.41 6.05 0.21
CA ALA A 88 7.48 6.61 -0.61
C ALA A 88 7.83 8.04 -0.17
N PHE A 89 9.12 8.35 -0.10
CA PHE A 89 9.68 9.64 0.31
C PHE A 89 9.14 10.19 1.63
N SER A 90 8.88 9.31 2.59
CA SER A 90 8.41 9.69 3.92
C SER A 90 9.24 9.04 5.01
N GLU A 91 9.14 9.59 6.22
CA GLU A 91 9.72 9.01 7.41
C GLU A 91 8.61 8.58 8.38
N ARG A 92 8.74 7.38 8.93
CA ARG A 92 7.87 6.87 9.99
C ARG A 92 8.63 5.85 10.81
N TYR A 93 8.34 5.76 12.11
CA TYR A 93 9.03 4.83 13.02
C TYR A 93 10.54 5.07 13.09
N ASN A 94 10.98 6.32 12.89
CA ASN A 94 12.40 6.70 12.83
C ASN A 94 13.17 5.96 11.72
N ILE A 95 12.46 5.67 10.62
CA ILE A 95 13.00 5.05 9.41
C ILE A 95 12.57 5.89 8.22
N THR A 96 13.55 6.33 7.44
CA THR A 96 13.33 7.04 6.18
C THR A 96 13.12 6.04 5.04
N ASN A 97 12.15 6.33 4.17
CA ASN A 97 11.92 5.60 2.93
C ASN A 97 12.24 6.50 1.73
N ASP A 98 13.48 6.48 1.26
CA ASP A 98 13.90 7.26 0.08
C ASP A 98 13.54 6.61 -1.27
N SER A 99 12.77 5.52 -1.26
CA SER A 99 12.36 4.84 -2.50
C SER A 99 11.02 5.34 -3.00
N LEU A 100 10.78 5.15 -4.30
CA LEU A 100 9.53 5.47 -4.99
C LEU A 100 8.34 4.57 -4.60
N TYR A 101 8.56 3.56 -3.75
CA TYR A 101 7.55 2.57 -3.37
C TYR A 101 7.28 2.61 -1.87
N THR A 102 6.06 2.24 -1.48
CA THR A 102 5.70 2.05 -0.07
C THR A 102 6.32 0.76 0.45
N LYS A 103 6.88 0.81 1.67
CA LYS A 103 7.43 -0.36 2.36
C LYS A 103 6.51 -0.77 3.50
N SER A 104 5.89 -1.93 3.36
CA SER A 104 4.93 -2.50 4.32
C SER A 104 5.62 -3.35 5.38
N HIS A 105 4.88 -3.80 6.39
CA HIS A 105 5.37 -4.74 7.39
C HIS A 105 5.67 -6.11 6.79
N CYS A 106 6.72 -6.76 7.28
CA CYS A 106 7.13 -8.07 6.80
C CYS A 106 6.05 -9.15 6.97
N LEU A 107 5.20 -9.05 7.99
CA LEU A 107 4.03 -9.93 8.13
C LEU A 107 3.04 -9.76 6.97
N CYS A 108 2.79 -8.52 6.53
CA CYS A 108 1.89 -8.24 5.40
C CYS A 108 2.48 -8.77 4.09
N ASP A 109 3.79 -8.59 3.87
CA ASP A 109 4.49 -9.14 2.71
C ASP A 109 4.50 -10.68 2.73
N ASP A 110 4.68 -11.28 3.90
CA ASP A 110 4.66 -12.74 4.06
C ASP A 110 3.25 -13.31 3.79
N GLN A 111 2.20 -12.62 4.22
CA GLN A 111 0.81 -12.97 3.91
C GLN A 111 0.49 -12.79 2.43
N LEU A 112 0.99 -11.72 1.79
CA LEU A 112 0.86 -11.52 0.35
C LEU A 112 1.51 -12.67 -0.42
N PHE A 113 2.74 -13.06 -0.04
CA PHE A 113 3.45 -14.17 -0.66
C PHE A 113 2.64 -15.46 -0.63
N SER A 114 2.15 -15.86 0.55
CA SER A 114 1.35 -17.07 0.72
C SER A 114 0.03 -17.00 -0.05
N CYS A 115 -0.69 -15.88 0.04
CA CYS A 115 -1.96 -15.68 -0.66
C CYS A 115 -1.81 -15.81 -2.17
N LEU A 116 -0.76 -15.21 -2.75
CA LEU A 116 -0.49 -15.30 -4.19
C LEU A 116 -0.01 -16.70 -4.62
N LYS A 117 0.76 -17.40 -3.76
CA LYS A 117 1.21 -18.78 -4.03
C LYS A 117 0.08 -19.80 -4.05
N GLU A 118 -0.90 -19.63 -3.18
CA GLU A 118 -2.05 -20.54 -3.05
C GLU A 118 -3.15 -20.24 -4.08
N ASN A 119 -3.07 -19.10 -4.77
CA ASN A 119 -4.07 -18.69 -5.74
C ASN A 119 -3.77 -19.30 -7.13
N PRO A 120 -4.72 -20.04 -7.75
CA PRO A 120 -4.49 -20.71 -9.04
C PRO A 120 -4.47 -19.75 -10.24
N SER A 121 -4.79 -18.46 -10.07
CA SER A 121 -4.83 -17.49 -11.16
C SER A 121 -3.43 -17.20 -11.72
N PRO A 122 -3.23 -17.24 -13.06
CA PRO A 122 -1.98 -16.77 -13.68
C PRO A 122 -1.62 -15.33 -13.29
N THR A 123 -2.64 -14.49 -13.06
CA THR A 123 -2.47 -13.11 -12.60
C THR A 123 -1.80 -13.04 -11.23
N ALA A 124 -2.12 -13.97 -10.32
CA ALA A 124 -1.44 -14.08 -9.04
C ALA A 124 0.03 -14.45 -9.22
N HIS A 125 0.34 -15.36 -10.15
CA HIS A 125 1.71 -15.76 -10.43
C HIS A 125 2.57 -14.61 -10.98
N ILE A 126 1.99 -13.83 -11.90
CA ILE A 126 2.62 -12.62 -12.45
C ILE A 126 2.89 -11.61 -11.33
N MET A 127 1.88 -11.32 -10.49
CA MET A 127 2.02 -10.35 -9.40
C MET A 127 3.12 -10.76 -8.42
N GLY A 128 3.15 -12.02 -8.01
CA GLY A 128 4.18 -12.52 -7.10
C GLY A 128 5.59 -12.49 -7.70
N THR A 129 5.72 -12.83 -9.00
CA THR A 129 7.00 -12.71 -9.71
C THR A 129 7.49 -11.27 -9.75
N ILE A 130 6.61 -10.32 -10.07
CA ILE A 130 6.97 -8.90 -10.10
C ILE A 130 7.41 -8.43 -8.72
N TYR A 131 6.61 -8.70 -7.68
CA TYR A 131 6.89 -8.17 -6.34
C TYR A 131 8.12 -8.81 -5.68
N PHE A 132 8.22 -10.13 -5.68
CA PHE A 132 9.21 -10.88 -4.89
C PHE A 132 10.47 -11.28 -5.66
N ASN A 133 10.39 -11.41 -7.00
CA ASN A 133 11.55 -11.80 -7.80
C ASN A 133 12.18 -10.62 -8.56
N LEU A 134 11.37 -9.67 -9.04
CA LEU A 134 11.87 -8.54 -9.86
C LEU A 134 12.13 -7.26 -9.05
N VAL A 135 11.10 -6.72 -8.38
CA VAL A 135 11.20 -5.41 -7.70
C VAL A 135 11.88 -5.54 -6.34
N GLN A 136 11.64 -6.63 -5.61
CA GLN A 136 12.33 -6.96 -4.36
C GLN A 136 12.25 -5.83 -3.30
N ILE A 137 11.04 -5.39 -2.98
CA ILE A 137 10.80 -4.31 -2.00
C ILE A 137 11.15 -4.78 -0.57
N PRO A 138 12.08 -4.12 0.15
CA PRO A 138 12.33 -4.43 1.56
C PRO A 138 11.12 -4.11 2.45
N CYS A 139 10.89 -4.93 3.47
CA CYS A 139 9.78 -4.78 4.41
C CYS A 139 10.26 -4.36 5.81
N LEU A 140 9.35 -3.88 6.64
CA LEU A 140 9.62 -3.48 8.03
C LEU A 140 9.49 -4.68 8.97
N GLU A 141 10.51 -4.94 9.77
CA GLU A 141 10.54 -5.97 10.82
C GLU A 141 10.72 -5.33 12.19
N ASP A 142 10.01 -5.86 13.19
CA ASP A 142 10.15 -5.48 14.60
C ASP A 142 11.46 -6.01 15.22
N THR A 143 12.12 -5.17 16.00
CA THR A 143 13.31 -5.52 16.79
C THR A 143 13.17 -5.00 18.23
N LYS A 144 14.10 -5.37 19.11
CA LYS A 144 14.10 -4.90 20.51
C LYS A 144 14.22 -3.38 20.66
N ILE A 145 14.76 -2.68 19.65
CA ILE A 145 15.08 -1.24 19.72
C ILE A 145 14.24 -0.39 18.75
N GLY A 146 13.27 -0.99 18.05
CA GLY A 146 12.47 -0.32 17.04
C GLY A 146 12.27 -1.18 15.80
N LYS A 147 11.90 -0.56 14.67
CA LYS A 147 11.76 -1.27 13.40
C LYS A 147 13.04 -1.17 12.58
N ARG A 148 13.25 -2.09 11.63
CA ARG A 148 14.30 -2.01 10.62
C ARG A 148 13.82 -2.59 9.30
N TYR A 149 14.56 -2.35 8.21
CA TYR A 149 14.31 -3.05 6.96
C TYR A 149 14.86 -4.48 6.97
N ARG A 150 14.06 -5.43 6.51
CA ARG A 150 14.41 -6.80 6.18
C ARG A 150 14.37 -6.98 4.66
N LYS A 151 15.28 -7.78 4.13
CA LYS A 151 15.25 -8.18 2.71
C LYS A 151 13.93 -8.91 2.39
N PRO A 152 13.37 -8.74 1.18
CA PRO A 152 12.17 -9.45 0.77
C PRO A 152 12.39 -10.96 0.72
N LYS A 153 11.28 -11.71 0.77
CA LYS A 153 11.25 -13.10 0.31
C LYS A 153 11.60 -13.16 -1.18
N ASN A 154 12.25 -14.24 -1.58
CA ASN A 154 12.60 -14.55 -2.97
C ASN A 154 12.00 -15.91 -3.36
N SER A 155 12.26 -16.32 -4.60
CA SER A 155 11.82 -17.63 -5.11
C SER A 155 10.30 -17.82 -5.08
N PHE A 156 9.58 -16.76 -5.46
CA PHE A 156 8.19 -16.88 -5.85
C PHE A 156 8.07 -17.68 -7.15
#